data_AF-A0AAV9K1P0-F1
#
_entry.id   AF-A0AAV9K1P0-F1
#
_cell.length_a   1.000
_cell.length_b   1.000
_cell.length_c   1.000
_cell.angle_alpha   90.00
_cell.angle_beta   90.00
_cell.angle_gamma   90.00
#
_symmetry.space_group_name_H-M   'P 1'
#
loop_
_entity.id
_entity.type
_entity.pdbx_description
1 polymer ?
#
loop_
_entity_poly.entity_id
_entity_poly.type
_entity_poly.pdbx_seq_one_letter_code
_entity_poly.pdbx_strand_id
1 'polypeptide(L)'
;MEVQSFREKVLRWITKQIIIDGENLVWVTTMPTLIPKASLSFPAKVWWAVVRAQLRPTGNDNTLSPSLALLVACLMAGYPVNVVRIIATEMRERALNERVGFPFPRLIGKLCRQADTSPKRLIDR
;
A
#
# COMPACT_ATOMS: atom_id res chain seq x y z
N MET A 1 28.73 20.42 1.79
CA MET A 1 27.38 20.45 1.20
C MET A 1 26.95 19.00 1.01
N GLU A 2 26.22 18.42 1.98
CA GLU A 2 25.80 17.02 1.90
C GLU A 2 24.74 16.84 0.81
N VAL A 3 25.04 16.03 -0.19
CA VAL A 3 24.09 15.65 -1.24
C VAL A 3 23.10 14.67 -0.63
N GLN A 4 21.94 15.17 -0.17
CA GLN A 4 20.85 14.29 0.28
C GLN A 4 20.41 13.35 -0.84
N SER A 5 20.33 12.07 -0.51
CA SER A 5 19.91 11.03 -1.44
C SER A 5 18.48 11.28 -1.93
N PHE A 6 18.17 10.96 -3.19
CA PHE A 6 16.80 10.99 -3.71
C PHE A 6 15.80 10.26 -2.80
N ARG A 7 16.24 9.14 -2.22
CA ARG A 7 15.44 8.35 -1.26
C ARG A 7 15.05 9.14 -0.03
N GLU A 8 15.97 9.92 0.54
CA GLU A 8 15.71 10.76 1.71
C GLU A 8 14.74 11.90 1.38
N LYS A 9 14.87 12.48 0.18
CA LYS A 9 13.95 13.53 -0.30
C LYS A 9 12.52 12.99 -0.44
N VAL A 10 12.37 11.79 -1.00
CA VAL A 10 11.07 11.12 -1.11
C VAL A 10 10.50 10.81 0.27
N LEU A 11 11.30 10.25 1.18
CA LEU A 11 10.85 9.96 2.55
C LEU A 11 10.41 11.24 3.28
N ARG A 12 11.21 12.31 3.23
CA ARG A 12 10.85 13.64 3.76
C ARG A 12 9.53 14.14 3.18
N TRP A 13 9.35 13.99 1.87
CA TRP A 13 8.12 14.40 1.21
C TRP A 13 6.91 13.59 1.69
N ILE A 14 7.02 12.25 1.74
CA ILE A 14 5.94 11.36 2.20
C ILE A 14 5.44 11.79 3.57
N THR A 15 6.35 12.02 4.50
CA THR A 15 5.93 12.35 5.86
C THR A 15 5.27 13.71 5.98
N LYS A 16 5.76 14.70 5.25
CA LYS A 16 5.07 15.99 5.19
C LYS A 16 3.61 15.85 4.78
N GLN A 17 3.24 14.78 4.06
CA GLN A 17 1.86 14.50 3.69
C GLN A 17 1.10 13.74 4.79
N ILE A 18 1.73 12.76 5.46
CA ILE A 18 0.97 11.75 6.23
C ILE A 18 1.07 11.84 7.76
N ILE A 19 1.99 12.64 8.33
CA ILE A 19 2.23 12.69 9.79
C ILE A 19 1.71 14.00 10.41
N ILE A 20 1.47 13.97 11.72
CA ILE A 20 1.12 15.13 12.56
C ILE A 20 2.36 16.01 12.75
N ASP A 21 2.23 17.32 12.56
CA ASP A 21 3.34 18.27 12.79
C ASP A 21 3.90 18.13 14.21
N GLY A 22 5.20 17.82 14.33
CA GLY A 22 5.91 17.63 15.60
C GLY A 22 6.62 16.27 15.76
N GLU A 23 6.10 15.18 15.21
CA GLU A 23 6.72 13.83 15.29
C GLU A 23 7.73 13.56 14.14
N ASN A 24 8.05 14.61 13.38
CA ASN A 24 8.60 14.54 12.03
C ASN A 24 10.09 14.14 11.95
N LEU A 25 10.84 14.10 13.06
CA LEU A 25 12.31 14.04 13.03
C LEU A 25 12.93 12.65 13.19
N VAL A 26 12.31 11.74 13.94
CA VAL A 26 12.97 10.47 14.34
C VAL A 26 13.03 9.44 13.20
N TRP A 27 12.09 9.50 12.25
CA TRP A 27 11.98 8.50 11.18
C TRP A 27 12.75 8.92 9.91
N VAL A 28 12.93 10.23 9.62
CA VAL A 28 13.77 10.68 8.48
C VAL A 28 15.21 10.18 8.64
N THR A 29 15.70 10.20 9.87
CA THR A 29 17.09 9.92 10.22
C THR A 29 17.38 8.44 10.37
N THR A 30 16.38 7.62 10.75
CA THR A 30 16.59 6.21 11.13
C THR A 30 16.19 5.21 10.04
N MET A 31 15.75 5.65 8.85
CA MET A 31 15.35 4.77 7.72
C MET A 31 14.42 3.61 8.18
N PRO A 32 13.18 3.91 8.61
CA PRO A 32 12.34 2.92 9.25
C PRO A 32 11.84 1.93 8.20
N THR A 33 12.01 0.65 8.50
CA THR A 33 11.44 -0.45 7.71
C THR A 33 9.91 -0.45 7.76
N LEU A 34 9.33 0.10 8.83
CA LEU A 34 7.89 0.13 9.11
C LEU A 34 7.51 1.42 9.87
N ILE A 35 6.40 2.05 9.47
CA ILE A 35 5.87 3.31 10.02
C ILE A 35 4.68 2.99 10.95
N PRO A 36 4.71 3.33 12.24
CA PRO A 36 3.59 3.09 13.15
C PRO A 36 2.33 3.84 12.71
N LYS A 37 1.17 3.18 12.75
CA LYS A 37 -0.12 3.83 12.47
C LYS A 37 -0.43 4.97 13.45
N ALA A 38 0.09 4.90 14.67
CA ALA A 38 -0.14 5.92 15.71
C ALA A 38 0.32 7.31 15.27
N SER A 39 1.47 7.40 14.56
CA SER A 39 2.06 8.67 14.11
C SER A 39 1.40 9.28 12.88
N LEU A 40 0.46 8.56 12.25
CA LEU A 40 -0.27 9.08 11.11
C LEU A 40 -1.28 10.14 11.55
N SER A 41 -1.42 11.19 10.72
CA SER A 41 -2.50 12.16 10.84
C SER A 41 -3.86 11.48 10.65
N PHE A 42 -4.93 12.10 11.15
CA PHE A 42 -6.27 11.55 11.01
C PHE A 42 -6.66 11.30 9.52
N PRO A 43 -6.45 12.24 8.58
CA PRO A 43 -6.70 11.98 7.16
C PRO A 43 -5.85 10.83 6.61
N ALA A 44 -4.59 10.71 7.02
CA ALA A 44 -3.72 9.60 6.61
C ALA A 44 -4.24 8.24 7.11
N LYS A 45 -4.80 8.18 8.33
CA LYS A 45 -5.44 6.96 8.87
C LYS A 45 -6.67 6.56 8.05
N VAL A 46 -7.47 7.51 7.58
CA VAL A 46 -8.64 7.25 6.72
C VAL A 46 -8.20 6.69 5.37
N TRP A 47 -7.25 7.34 4.70
CA TRP A 47 -6.71 6.85 3.42
C TRP A 47 -6.03 5.49 3.57
N TRP A 48 -5.31 5.28 4.67
CA TRP A 48 -4.72 3.99 4.99
C TRP A 48 -5.79 2.89 5.07
N ALA A 49 -6.92 3.15 5.73
CA ALA A 49 -8.01 2.19 5.81
C ALA A 49 -8.57 1.82 4.42
N VAL A 50 -8.70 2.81 3.52
CA VAL A 50 -9.13 2.59 2.12
C VAL A 50 -8.10 1.75 1.36
N VAL A 51 -6.82 2.12 1.41
CA VAL A 51 -5.73 1.38 0.76
C VAL A 51 -5.71 -0.07 1.23
N ARG A 52 -5.80 -0.31 2.53
CA ARG A 52 -5.81 -1.66 3.11
C ARG A 52 -7.03 -2.45 2.65
N ALA A 53 -8.21 -1.86 2.65
CA ALA A 53 -9.43 -2.57 2.30
C ALA A 53 -9.54 -2.89 0.80
N GLN A 54 -9.06 -1.99 -0.07
CA GLN A 54 -9.41 -2.01 -1.50
C GLN A 54 -8.22 -2.17 -2.45
N LEU A 55 -7.00 -1.85 -2.03
CA LEU A 55 -5.83 -1.85 -2.92
C LEU A 55 -4.80 -2.90 -2.53
N ARG A 56 -4.43 -2.96 -1.25
CA ARG A 56 -3.42 -3.90 -0.73
C ARG A 56 -3.82 -4.43 0.64
N PRO A 57 -4.62 -5.51 0.68
CA PRO A 57 -5.01 -6.17 1.93
C PRO A 57 -3.80 -6.65 2.71
N THR A 58 -3.57 -6.08 3.88
CA THR A 58 -2.55 -6.53 4.84
C THR A 58 -3.23 -7.02 6.12
N GLY A 59 -2.67 -8.09 6.70
CA GLY A 59 -3.10 -8.59 8.01
C GLY A 59 -2.66 -7.70 9.16
N ASN A 60 -1.54 -6.96 8.99
CA ASN A 60 -1.05 -6.02 9.98
C ASN A 60 -1.59 -4.61 9.70
N ASP A 61 -2.31 -4.04 10.67
CA ASP A 61 -2.85 -2.68 10.59
C ASP A 61 -2.11 -1.67 11.48
N ASN A 62 -1.16 -2.14 12.29
CA ASN A 62 -0.44 -1.29 13.25
C ASN A 62 0.78 -0.61 12.62
N THR A 63 1.27 -1.10 11.49
CA THR A 63 2.40 -0.48 10.79
C THR A 63 2.20 -0.46 9.26
N LEU A 64 2.80 0.55 8.62
CA LEU A 64 2.81 0.75 7.18
C LEU A 64 4.23 0.56 6.65
N SER A 65 4.39 -0.18 5.55
CA SER A 65 5.66 -0.19 4.82
C SER A 65 5.88 1.13 4.07
N PRO A 66 7.12 1.50 3.71
CA PRO A 66 7.40 2.71 2.93
C PRO A 66 6.64 2.79 1.61
N SER A 67 6.40 1.66 0.94
CA SER A 67 5.62 1.63 -0.32
C SER A 67 4.14 1.93 -0.11
N LEU A 68 3.56 1.49 1.02
CA LEU A 68 2.18 1.81 1.40
C LEU A 68 2.06 3.26 1.87
N ALA A 69 3.05 3.76 2.62
CA ALA A 69 3.12 5.16 3.01
C ALA A 69 3.22 6.10 1.81
N LEU A 70 4.01 5.74 0.79
CA LEU A 70 4.08 6.47 -0.48
C LEU A 70 2.71 6.51 -1.18
N LEU A 71 2.01 5.38 -1.25
CA LEU A 71 0.68 5.31 -1.85
C LEU A 71 -0.33 6.21 -1.11
N VAL A 72 -0.34 6.17 0.22
CA VAL A 72 -1.19 7.05 1.05
C VAL A 72 -0.82 8.52 0.83
N ALA A 73 0.46 8.86 0.80
CA ALA A 73 0.93 10.22 0.56
C ALA A 73 0.51 10.74 -0.82
N CYS A 74 0.59 9.91 -1.87
CA CYS A 74 0.12 10.25 -3.21
C CYS A 74 -1.38 10.54 -3.23
N LEU A 75 -2.19 9.71 -2.56
CA LEU A 75 -3.64 9.92 -2.46
C LEU A 75 -3.98 11.20 -1.69
N MET A 76 -3.27 11.47 -0.58
CA MET A 76 -3.46 12.70 0.20
C MET A 76 -3.09 13.96 -0.56
N ALA A 77 -2.03 13.91 -1.36
CA ALA A 77 -1.58 15.03 -2.17
C ALA A 77 -2.32 15.15 -3.52
N GLY A 78 -3.31 14.27 -3.79
CA GLY A 78 -4.10 14.32 -5.02
C GLY A 78 -3.36 13.88 -6.28
N TYR A 79 -2.25 13.13 -6.14
CA TYR A 79 -1.56 12.59 -7.31
C TYR A 79 -2.37 11.48 -7.98
N PRO A 80 -2.37 11.40 -9.32
CA PRO A 80 -3.01 10.31 -10.04
C PRO A 80 -2.32 8.99 -9.71
N VAL A 81 -3.10 8.01 -9.24
CA VAL A 81 -2.62 6.66 -8.91
C VAL A 81 -3.28 5.66 -9.86
N ASN A 82 -2.47 4.80 -10.49
CA ASN A 82 -2.97 3.72 -11.33
C ASN A 82 -3.46 2.54 -10.46
N VAL A 83 -4.72 2.64 -10.02
CA VAL A 83 -5.39 1.62 -9.18
C VAL A 83 -5.43 0.25 -9.87
N VAL A 84 -5.68 0.21 -11.17
CA VAL A 84 -5.74 -1.05 -11.94
C VAL A 84 -4.41 -1.79 -11.87
N ARG A 85 -3.29 -1.07 -12.05
CA ARG A 85 -1.96 -1.66 -11.95
C ARG A 85 -1.67 -2.17 -10.54
N ILE A 86 -2.05 -1.45 -9.50
CA ILE A 86 -1.85 -1.89 -8.10
C ILE A 86 -2.60 -3.19 -7.83
N ILE A 87 -3.88 -3.26 -8.19
CA ILE A 87 -4.71 -4.45 -8.01
C ILE A 87 -4.13 -5.63 -8.80
N ALA A 88 -3.73 -5.41 -10.06
CA ALA A 88 -3.14 -6.45 -10.88
C ALA A 88 -1.81 -6.99 -10.30
N THR A 89 -0.96 -6.11 -9.79
CA THR A 89 0.29 -6.51 -9.11
C THR A 89 -0.01 -7.32 -7.85
N GLU A 90 -0.93 -6.86 -6.99
CA GLU A 90 -1.30 -7.58 -5.77
C GLU A 90 -1.92 -8.96 -6.09
N MET A 91 -2.79 -9.04 -7.09
CA MET A 91 -3.35 -10.33 -7.54
C MET A 91 -2.26 -11.29 -8.03
N ARG A 92 -1.27 -10.79 -8.79
CA ARG A 92 -0.15 -11.60 -9.27
C ARG A 92 0.73 -12.08 -8.12
N GLU A 93 1.10 -11.20 -7.20
CA GLU A 93 1.94 -11.55 -6.04
C GLU A 93 1.26 -12.62 -5.16
N ARG A 94 -0.07 -12.54 -5.00
CA ARG A 94 -0.84 -13.51 -4.20
C ARG A 94 -1.04 -14.84 -4.93
N ALA A 95 -1.24 -14.81 -6.24
CA ALA A 95 -1.31 -16.03 -7.05
C ALA A 95 0.00 -16.83 -7.00
N LEU A 96 1.14 -16.15 -6.90
CA LEU A 96 2.46 -16.78 -6.73
C LEU A 96 2.71 -17.30 -5.30
N ASN A 97 1.82 -17.02 -4.35
CA ASN A 97 1.98 -17.40 -2.95
C ASN A 97 0.84 -18.31 -2.51
N GLU A 98 1.02 -19.62 -2.71
CA GLU A 98 0.04 -20.68 -2.43
C GLU A 98 -0.49 -20.71 -0.99
N ARG A 99 0.23 -20.09 -0.04
CA ARG A 99 -0.15 -20.07 1.37
C ARG A 99 -1.17 -18.98 1.73
N VAL A 100 -1.49 -18.08 0.80
CA VAL A 100 -2.31 -16.91 1.11
C VAL A 100 -3.53 -16.82 0.20
N GLY A 101 -4.70 -16.63 0.81
CA GLY A 101 -5.96 -16.50 0.09
C GLY A 101 -5.95 -15.32 -0.90
N PHE A 102 -6.73 -15.47 -1.96
CA PHE A 102 -6.82 -14.46 -3.01
C PHE A 102 -7.46 -13.16 -2.49
N PRO A 103 -6.88 -11.99 -2.80
CA PRO A 103 -7.50 -10.71 -2.50
C PRO A 103 -8.68 -10.47 -3.47
N PHE A 104 -9.66 -9.68 -3.06
CA PHE A 104 -10.79 -9.24 -3.91
C PHE A 104 -11.66 -10.37 -4.49
N PRO A 105 -12.24 -11.27 -3.66
CA PRO A 105 -12.99 -12.44 -4.13
C PRO A 105 -14.14 -12.10 -5.09
N ARG A 106 -14.81 -10.96 -4.88
CA ARG A 106 -15.88 -10.49 -5.77
C ARG A 106 -15.37 -10.10 -7.15
N LEU A 107 -14.22 -9.43 -7.23
CA LEU A 107 -13.59 -9.04 -8.50
C LEU A 107 -13.13 -10.27 -9.25
N ILE A 108 -12.44 -11.20 -8.56
CA ILE A 108 -12.00 -12.47 -9.14
C ILE A 108 -13.18 -13.26 -9.68
N GLY A 109 -14.24 -13.44 -8.89
CA GLY A 109 -15.45 -14.13 -9.35
C GLY A 109 -16.16 -13.46 -10.53
N LYS A 110 -16.04 -12.14 -10.69
CA LYS A 110 -16.54 -11.43 -11.89
C LYS A 110 -15.64 -11.72 -13.10
N LEU A 111 -14.33 -11.59 -12.96
CA LEU A 111 -13.37 -11.80 -14.04
C LEU A 111 -13.38 -13.25 -14.55
N CYS A 112 -13.43 -14.23 -13.64
CA CYS A 112 -13.55 -15.65 -13.97
C CYS A 112 -14.81 -15.94 -14.80
N ARG A 113 -15.96 -15.38 -14.41
CA ARG A 113 -17.21 -15.50 -15.19
C ARG A 113 -17.11 -14.86 -16.57
N GLN A 114 -16.44 -13.72 -16.69
CA GLN A 114 -16.24 -13.05 -17.99
C GLN A 114 -15.31 -13.82 -18.91
N ALA A 115 -14.33 -14.52 -18.35
CA ALA A 115 -13.34 -15.30 -19.10
C ALA A 115 -13.75 -16.77 -19.32
N ASP A 116 -14.97 -17.17 -18.93
CA ASP A 116 -15.45 -18.57 -18.92
C ASP A 116 -14.47 -19.55 -18.26
N THR A 117 -13.89 -19.13 -17.13
CA THR A 117 -12.92 -19.92 -16.37
C THR A 117 -13.40 -20.14 -14.95
N SER A 118 -13.19 -21.35 -14.40
CA SER A 118 -13.51 -21.60 -13.00
C SER A 118 -12.37 -21.08 -12.10
N PRO A 119 -12.66 -20.44 -10.96
CA PRO A 119 -11.63 -20.03 -10.00
C PRO A 119 -10.79 -21.22 -9.48
N LYS A 120 -11.36 -22.43 -9.48
CA LYS A 120 -10.69 -23.65 -9.02
C LYS A 120 -9.55 -24.09 -9.95
N ARG A 121 -9.66 -23.81 -11.25
CA ARG A 121 -8.63 -24.15 -12.26
C ARG A 121 -7.36 -23.29 -12.18
N LEU A 122 -7.34 -22.23 -11.37
CA LEU A 122 -6.18 -21.36 -11.18
C LEU A 122 -5.19 -21.89 -10.14
N ILE A 123 -5.56 -22.93 -9.38
CA ILE A 123 -4.72 -23.52 -8.32
C ILE A 123 -3.97 -24.77 -8.86
N ASP A 124 -4.44 -25.37 -9.95
CA ASP A 124 -3.92 -26.64 -10.48
C ASP A 124 -2.91 -26.46 -11.64
N ARG A 125 -2.30 -25.28 -11.81
CA ARG A 125 -1.27 -25.00 -12.83
C ARG A 125 -0.05 -24.34 -12.21
#